data_AF-W1DS65-F1
#
_entry.id   AF-W1DS65-F1
#
_cell.length_a   1.000
_cell.length_b   1.000
_cell.length_c   1.000
_cell.angle_alpha   90.00
_cell.angle_beta   90.00
_cell.angle_gamma   90.00
#
_symmetry.space_group_name_H-M   'P 1'
#
loop_
_entity.id
_entity.type
_entity.pdbx_description
1 polymer ?
#
loop_
_entity_poly.entity_id
_entity_poly.type
_entity_poly.pdbx_seq_one_letter_code
_entity_poly.pdbx_strand_id
1 'polypeptide(L)'
;MFRMNFFPHHGSLAKELREVLESRLQKGNLPTTAVCTMTLELGIDIGKVKSVIQVTPPHSVSSLRQRMGRSGRRDSPSVLRMLITENELTVSSSIVDHLRLQLVQSMAMIRLMISKQWFEPADSRQMHYSTLLHQILAITAQWGGVRADQLWSQLCQTGPFRNVDLNDFKSLLKHMGACGLLTQLASGEMVVGAEGEKLTNHYTFYAVFNTPEEFRIITGNRTLGTVPVDSPLLPDQHIIFGGRRWKVTEIETEKKVIYVEATKGGQPPQFSGGGMSVHDAVRQEMLAIYREGDYRIAIGSKKVDYADTAARNLFAEGCSNFQRF
;
A
#
# COMPACT_ATOMS: atom_id res chain seq x y z
N MET A 1 35.06 11.01 -2.00
CA MET A 1 33.65 11.44 -1.83
C MET A 1 32.75 10.33 -2.35
N PHE A 2 32.21 9.47 -1.48
CA PHE A 2 31.32 8.39 -1.91
C PHE A 2 30.06 9.01 -2.54
N ARG A 3 29.89 8.87 -3.85
CA ARG A 3 28.66 9.29 -4.53
C ARG A 3 27.54 8.34 -4.09
N MET A 4 26.73 8.80 -3.14
CA MET A 4 25.52 8.09 -2.72
C MET A 4 24.57 8.04 -3.94
N ASN A 5 24.36 6.84 -4.47
CA ASN A 5 23.50 6.59 -5.63
C ASN A 5 22.13 6.04 -5.23
N PHE A 6 21.95 5.61 -3.97
CA PHE A 6 20.71 5.02 -3.46
C PHE A 6 20.00 6.01 -2.55
N PHE A 7 18.72 6.24 -2.81
CA PHE A 7 17.91 7.22 -2.10
C PHE A 7 16.58 6.59 -1.69
N PRO A 8 16.22 6.61 -0.40
CA PRO A 8 14.92 6.14 0.05
C PRO A 8 13.82 7.12 -0.35
N HIS A 9 12.64 6.61 -0.63
CA HIS A 9 11.45 7.39 -0.91
C HIS A 9 10.21 6.71 -0.33
N HIS A 10 9.62 7.32 0.69
CA HIS A 10 8.40 6.86 1.32
C HIS A 10 7.68 8.04 1.99
N GLY A 11 6.38 7.91 2.27
CA GLY A 11 5.52 9.04 2.66
C GLY A 11 5.97 9.73 3.94
N SER A 12 6.53 8.95 4.85
CA SER A 12 7.10 9.37 6.13
C SER A 12 8.34 10.28 6.01
N LEU A 13 9.02 10.36 4.86
CA LEU A 13 10.18 11.26 4.72
C LEU A 13 9.74 12.72 4.60
N ALA A 14 10.53 13.61 5.22
CA ALA A 14 10.37 15.05 5.05
C ALA A 14 10.34 15.44 3.57
N LYS A 15 9.52 16.44 3.25
CA LYS A 15 9.24 16.88 1.89
C LYS A 15 10.51 17.24 1.14
N GLU A 16 11.43 17.94 1.79
CA GLU A 16 12.69 18.39 1.18
C GLU A 16 13.56 17.21 0.75
N LEU A 17 13.55 16.10 1.49
CA LEU A 17 14.29 14.89 1.12
C LEU A 17 13.71 14.20 -0.11
N ARG A 18 12.37 14.19 -0.22
CA ARG A 18 11.67 13.62 -1.38
C ARG A 18 11.91 14.46 -2.64
N GLU A 19 11.75 15.79 -2.54
CA GLU A 19 11.97 16.73 -3.65
C GLU A 19 13.40 16.67 -4.22
N VAL A 20 14.41 16.50 -3.36
CA VAL A 20 15.80 16.31 -3.79
C VAL A 20 15.95 15.07 -4.68
N LEU A 21 15.32 13.95 -4.30
CA LEU A 21 15.35 12.73 -5.10
C LEU A 21 14.55 12.89 -6.40
N GLU A 22 13.33 13.41 -6.31
CA GLU A 22 12.46 13.65 -7.48
C GLU A 22 13.16 14.54 -8.52
N SER A 23 13.75 15.66 -8.10
CA SER A 23 14.54 16.55 -8.97
C SER A 23 15.71 15.84 -9.62
N ARG A 24 16.40 14.97 -8.87
CA ARG A 24 17.54 14.20 -9.38
C ARG A 24 17.12 13.18 -10.44
N LEU A 25 16.01 12.48 -10.20
CA LEU A 25 15.42 11.53 -11.15
C LEU A 25 14.97 12.23 -12.43
N GLN A 26 14.32 13.39 -12.29
CA GLN A 26 13.85 14.19 -13.43
C GLN A 26 15.01 14.72 -14.29
N LYS A 27 16.09 15.20 -13.66
CA LYS A 27 17.29 15.68 -14.38
C LYS A 27 18.04 14.56 -15.10
N GLY A 28 18.05 13.35 -14.55
CA GLY A 28 18.64 12.17 -15.19
C GLY A 28 20.15 12.25 -15.47
N ASN A 29 20.86 13.22 -14.90
CA ASN A 29 22.27 13.49 -15.17
C ASN A 29 23.24 12.77 -14.22
N LEU A 30 22.72 12.09 -13.20
CA LEU A 30 23.51 11.36 -12.22
C LEU A 30 22.93 9.95 -12.04
N PRO A 31 23.79 8.93 -11.81
CA PRO A 31 23.33 7.63 -11.37
C PRO A 31 22.46 7.76 -10.12
N THR A 32 21.23 7.27 -10.22
CA THR A 32 20.21 7.45 -9.19
C THR A 32 19.33 6.21 -9.13
N THR A 33 19.28 5.60 -7.96
CA THR A 33 18.41 4.49 -7.62
C THR A 33 17.52 4.92 -6.48
N ALA A 34 16.22 5.04 -6.76
CA ALA A 34 15.24 5.25 -5.72
C ALA A 34 14.84 3.89 -5.11
N VAL A 35 14.81 3.81 -3.79
CA VAL A 35 14.32 2.67 -3.03
C VAL A 35 13.02 3.12 -2.37
N CYS A 36 11.89 2.60 -2.84
CA CYS A 36 10.59 3.08 -2.42
C CYS A 36 9.63 1.97 -2.02
N THR A 37 8.63 2.33 -1.23
CA THR A 37 7.45 1.51 -1.01
C THR A 37 6.46 1.75 -2.16
N MET A 38 5.21 2.12 -1.88
CA MET A 38 4.19 2.41 -2.90
C MET A 38 4.23 3.85 -3.44
N THR A 39 5.04 4.73 -2.84
CA THR A 39 4.98 6.17 -3.12
C THR A 39 5.40 6.58 -4.54
N LEU A 40 6.13 5.73 -5.27
CA LEU A 40 6.53 6.01 -6.65
C LEU A 40 5.71 5.23 -7.69
N GLU A 41 4.64 4.53 -7.26
CA GLU A 41 3.77 3.78 -8.18
C GLU A 41 2.87 4.71 -9.01
N LEU A 42 2.33 5.74 -8.34
CA LEU A 42 1.25 6.57 -8.86
C LEU A 42 1.72 8.01 -9.13
N GLY A 43 1.30 8.53 -10.29
CA GLY A 43 1.12 9.97 -10.55
C GLY A 43 2.36 10.84 -10.75
N ILE A 44 3.51 10.54 -10.16
CA ILE A 44 4.66 11.45 -10.24
C ILE A 44 5.55 11.18 -11.46
N ASP A 45 5.88 12.25 -12.19
CA ASP A 45 6.78 12.18 -13.33
C ASP A 45 8.24 12.18 -12.86
N ILE A 46 8.75 10.99 -12.54
CA ILE A 46 10.15 10.78 -12.14
C ILE A 46 11.12 10.65 -13.33
N GLY A 47 10.73 11.09 -14.53
CA GLY A 47 11.59 11.08 -15.70
C GLY A 47 11.79 9.69 -16.32
N LYS A 48 12.97 9.45 -16.90
CA LYS A 48 13.30 8.21 -17.65
C LYS A 48 13.94 7.17 -16.72
N VAL A 49 13.16 6.20 -16.25
CA VAL A 49 13.68 5.06 -15.46
C VAL A 49 14.14 3.95 -16.40
N LYS A 50 15.40 3.51 -16.25
CA LYS A 50 15.99 2.45 -17.07
C LYS A 50 15.45 1.06 -16.72
N SER A 51 15.23 0.79 -15.44
CA SER A 51 14.69 -0.49 -14.97
C SER A 51 14.10 -0.37 -13.59
N VAL A 52 13.11 -1.22 -13.33
CA VAL A 52 12.46 -1.37 -12.02
C VAL A 52 12.93 -2.66 -11.38
N ILE A 53 13.25 -2.60 -10.09
CA ILE A 53 13.60 -3.77 -9.29
C ILE A 53 12.51 -3.94 -8.24
N GLN A 54 11.82 -5.08 -8.33
CA GLN A 54 10.80 -5.52 -7.40
C GLN A 54 11.47 -6.44 -6.39
N VAL A 55 11.51 -6.05 -5.12
CA VAL A 55 11.96 -6.93 -4.03
C VAL A 55 10.72 -7.57 -3.42
N THR A 56 10.76 -8.89 -3.20
CA THR A 56 9.61 -9.74 -2.79
C THR A 56 8.44 -9.71 -3.79
N PRO A 57 7.47 -10.64 -3.67
CA PRO A 57 6.28 -10.61 -4.52
C PRO A 57 5.52 -9.30 -4.27
N PRO A 58 5.01 -8.62 -5.32
CA PRO A 58 4.11 -7.49 -5.13
C PRO A 58 2.79 -7.97 -4.53
N HIS A 59 2.00 -7.04 -3.99
CA HIS A 59 0.72 -7.35 -3.37
C HIS A 59 -0.42 -7.53 -4.38
N SER A 60 -0.30 -6.92 -5.57
CA SER A 60 -1.29 -7.01 -6.64
C SER A 60 -0.64 -6.96 -8.02
N VAL A 61 -1.29 -7.58 -9.00
CA VAL A 61 -0.89 -7.53 -10.41
C VAL A 61 -1.05 -6.11 -10.97
N SER A 62 -2.09 -5.38 -10.52
CA SER A 62 -2.26 -3.95 -10.86
C SER A 62 -1.05 -3.10 -10.44
N SER A 63 -0.56 -3.26 -9.20
CA SER A 63 0.63 -2.57 -8.71
C SER A 63 1.87 -2.94 -9.53
N LEU A 64 2.07 -4.24 -9.81
CA LEU A 64 3.17 -4.71 -10.64
C LEU A 64 3.17 -4.07 -12.04
N ARG A 65 1.99 -3.97 -12.67
CA ARG A 65 1.81 -3.35 -13.97
C ARG A 65 2.14 -1.85 -13.94
N GLN A 66 1.68 -1.12 -12.91
CA GLN A 66 2.00 0.29 -12.73
C GLN A 66 3.50 0.51 -12.53
N ARG A 67 4.14 -0.33 -11.70
CA ARG A 67 5.59 -0.32 -11.47
C ARG A 67 6.35 -0.59 -12.77
N MET A 68 5.97 -1.62 -13.54
CA MET A 68 6.58 -1.92 -14.85
C MET A 68 6.50 -0.73 -15.80
N GLY A 69 5.35 -0.04 -15.85
CA GLY A 69 5.12 1.17 -16.66
C GLY A 69 5.96 2.38 -16.27
N ARG A 70 6.69 2.35 -15.14
CA ARG A 70 7.69 3.39 -14.80
C ARG A 70 8.95 3.24 -15.65
N SER A 71 9.26 2.02 -16.10
CA SER A 71 10.41 1.74 -16.96
C SER A 71 10.01 1.72 -18.44
N GLY A 72 10.92 2.14 -19.30
CA GLY A 72 10.69 2.21 -20.75
C GLY A 72 9.87 3.45 -21.15
N ARG A 73 10.50 4.38 -21.87
CA ARG A 73 9.82 5.54 -22.49
C ARG A 73 10.38 5.82 -23.88
N ARG A 74 9.47 6.17 -24.80
CA ARG A 74 9.65 6.53 -26.23
C ARG A 74 10.27 5.42 -27.10
N ASP A 75 11.48 4.93 -26.78
CA ASP A 75 12.23 4.02 -27.66
C ASP A 75 12.98 2.89 -26.92
N SER A 76 12.70 2.68 -25.63
CA SER A 76 13.37 1.68 -24.80
C SER A 76 12.39 0.66 -24.24
N PRO A 77 12.74 -0.65 -24.23
CA PRO A 77 11.88 -1.66 -23.62
C PRO A 77 11.75 -1.41 -22.12
N SER A 78 10.56 -1.68 -21.58
CA SER A 78 10.36 -1.74 -20.13
C SER A 78 11.16 -2.91 -19.56
N VAL A 79 11.87 -2.68 -18.46
CA VAL A 79 12.70 -3.70 -17.79
C VAL A 79 12.28 -3.80 -16.34
N LEU A 80 11.69 -4.93 -16.00
CA LEU A 80 11.34 -5.32 -14.64
C LEU A 80 12.25 -6.49 -14.21
N ARG A 81 12.84 -6.39 -13.03
CA ARG A 81 13.57 -7.48 -12.37
C ARG A 81 12.90 -7.78 -11.05
N MET A 82 12.67 -9.05 -10.74
CA MET A 82 12.15 -9.46 -9.45
C MET A 82 13.24 -10.17 -8.66
N LEU A 83 13.47 -9.74 -7.42
CA LEU A 83 14.39 -10.33 -6.47
C LEU A 83 13.55 -10.96 -5.37
N ILE A 84 13.40 -12.28 -5.43
CA ILE A 84 12.58 -13.04 -4.49
C ILE A 84 13.48 -13.77 -3.52
N THR A 85 13.27 -13.52 -2.23
CA THR A 85 13.99 -14.17 -1.14
C THR A 85 13.16 -15.35 -0.63
N GLU A 86 13.79 -16.51 -0.54
CA GLU A 86 13.22 -17.73 0.01
C GLU A 86 14.12 -18.22 1.15
N ASN A 87 13.54 -18.78 2.20
CA ASN A 87 14.30 -19.28 3.36
C ASN A 87 15.02 -20.59 3.01
N GLU A 88 16.21 -20.84 3.54
CA GLU A 88 16.79 -22.19 3.43
C GLU A 88 15.91 -23.21 4.15
N LEU A 89 15.71 -24.39 3.54
CA LEU A 89 14.91 -25.44 4.17
C LEU A 89 15.73 -26.15 5.25
N THR A 90 15.08 -26.37 6.38
CA THR A 90 15.57 -27.12 7.53
C THR A 90 14.58 -28.23 7.84
N VAL A 91 14.97 -29.16 8.72
CA VAL A 91 14.08 -30.23 9.19
C VAL A 91 12.80 -29.72 9.87
N SER A 92 12.82 -28.47 10.37
CA SER A 92 11.68 -27.79 11.00
C SER A 92 10.93 -26.85 10.06
N SER A 93 11.30 -26.76 8.79
CA SER A 93 10.64 -25.87 7.84
C SER A 93 9.19 -26.29 7.61
N SER A 94 8.30 -25.31 7.51
CA SER A 94 6.87 -25.56 7.34
C SER A 94 6.56 -26.03 5.91
N ILE A 95 5.37 -26.60 5.68
CA ILE A 95 4.89 -26.92 4.32
C ILE A 95 4.89 -25.65 3.45
N VAL A 96 4.58 -24.49 4.03
CA VAL A 96 4.58 -23.21 3.32
C VAL A 96 5.97 -22.84 2.80
N ASP A 97 7.01 -23.05 3.60
CA ASP A 97 8.40 -22.83 3.15
C ASP A 97 8.79 -23.81 2.05
N HIS A 98 8.41 -25.08 2.18
CA HIS A 98 8.73 -26.13 1.20
C HIS A 98 8.11 -25.87 -0.17
N LEU A 99 6.98 -25.17 -0.22
CA LEU A 99 6.31 -24.85 -1.49
C LEU A 99 6.98 -23.67 -2.22
N ARG A 100 7.83 -22.85 -1.59
CA ARG A 100 8.42 -21.66 -2.23
C ARG A 100 7.35 -20.66 -2.70
N LEU A 101 6.38 -20.38 -1.83
CA LEU A 101 5.18 -19.62 -2.19
C LEU A 101 5.50 -18.21 -2.70
N GLN A 102 6.56 -17.55 -2.23
CA GLN A 102 6.89 -16.22 -2.71
C GLN A 102 7.33 -16.27 -4.17
N LEU A 103 8.23 -17.19 -4.50
CA LEU A 103 8.71 -17.39 -5.87
C LEU A 103 7.54 -17.71 -6.82
N VAL A 104 6.70 -18.68 -6.45
CA VAL A 104 5.59 -19.12 -7.30
C VAL A 104 4.50 -18.05 -7.42
N GLN A 105 4.20 -17.29 -6.36
CA GLN A 105 3.30 -16.14 -6.44
C GLN A 105 3.82 -15.09 -7.42
N SER A 106 5.13 -14.82 -7.40
CA SER A 106 5.74 -13.84 -8.29
C SER A 106 5.67 -14.29 -9.76
N MET A 107 5.91 -15.58 -10.02
CA MET A 107 5.77 -16.17 -11.35
C MET A 107 4.31 -16.11 -11.84
N ALA A 108 3.35 -16.45 -10.98
CA ALA A 108 1.92 -16.36 -11.26
C ALA A 108 1.51 -14.93 -11.63
N MET A 109 1.96 -13.94 -10.86
CA MET A 109 1.65 -12.53 -11.13
C MET A 109 2.22 -12.05 -12.46
N ILE A 110 3.42 -12.47 -12.86
CA ILE A 110 3.94 -12.16 -14.20
C ILE A 110 3.09 -12.84 -15.28
N ARG A 111 2.76 -14.12 -15.13
CA ARG A 111 1.98 -14.87 -16.13
C ARG A 111 0.59 -14.25 -16.32
N LEU A 112 -0.07 -13.85 -15.23
CA LEU A 112 -1.32 -13.10 -15.27
C LEU A 112 -1.16 -11.75 -16.00
N MET A 113 -0.12 -10.98 -15.67
CA MET A 113 0.12 -9.67 -16.26
C MET A 113 0.44 -9.74 -17.76
N ILE A 114 1.30 -10.67 -18.18
CA ILE A 114 1.84 -10.71 -19.55
C ILE A 114 1.03 -11.61 -20.47
N SER A 115 0.77 -12.85 -20.09
CA SER A 115 0.06 -13.80 -20.95
C SER A 115 -1.45 -13.58 -20.92
N LYS A 116 -2.03 -13.31 -19.75
CA LYS A 116 -3.49 -13.14 -19.61
C LYS A 116 -3.95 -11.69 -19.66
N GLN A 117 -3.02 -10.73 -19.64
CA GLN A 117 -3.29 -9.28 -19.54
C GLN A 117 -4.28 -8.94 -18.41
N TRP A 118 -4.25 -9.73 -17.34
CA TRP A 118 -5.18 -9.67 -16.24
C TRP A 118 -4.60 -8.87 -15.07
N PHE A 119 -5.46 -8.16 -14.36
CA PHE A 119 -5.18 -7.54 -13.07
C PHE A 119 -6.47 -7.53 -12.25
N GLU A 120 -6.35 -7.33 -10.94
CA GLU A 120 -7.48 -7.37 -10.02
C GLU A 120 -8.57 -6.35 -10.45
N PRO A 121 -9.84 -6.76 -10.57
CA PRO A 121 -10.92 -5.83 -10.84
C PRO A 121 -11.18 -4.94 -9.62
N ALA A 122 -11.74 -3.74 -9.84
CA ALA A 122 -12.27 -2.94 -8.74
C ALA A 122 -13.43 -3.69 -8.08
N ASP A 123 -13.41 -3.83 -6.75
CA ASP A 123 -14.49 -4.48 -6.02
C ASP A 123 -15.69 -3.53 -5.89
N SER A 124 -16.62 -3.64 -6.84
CA SER A 124 -17.83 -2.82 -6.87
C SER A 124 -19.00 -3.42 -6.09
N ARG A 125 -18.78 -4.47 -5.29
CA ARG A 125 -19.86 -5.18 -4.57
C ARG A 125 -20.06 -4.70 -3.14
N GLN A 126 -19.10 -3.96 -2.60
CA GLN A 126 -19.16 -3.51 -1.22
C GLN A 126 -20.23 -2.42 -1.05
N MET A 127 -20.86 -2.40 0.13
CA MET A 127 -21.90 -1.44 0.49
C MET A 127 -21.32 -0.13 1.05
N HIS A 128 -20.10 -0.17 1.57
CA HIS A 128 -19.36 0.98 2.11
C HIS A 128 -20.15 1.85 3.12
N TYR A 129 -20.91 1.22 4.04
CA TYR A 129 -21.78 1.94 4.98
C TYR A 129 -21.05 2.95 5.87
N SER A 130 -19.80 2.69 6.28
CA SER A 130 -19.00 3.64 7.06
C SER A 130 -18.77 4.94 6.29
N THR A 131 -18.37 4.82 5.02
CA THR A 131 -18.19 5.96 4.11
C THR A 131 -19.52 6.63 3.81
N LEU A 132 -20.60 5.86 3.58
CA LEU A 132 -21.93 6.43 3.33
C LEU A 132 -22.43 7.26 4.52
N LEU A 133 -22.33 6.73 5.74
CA LEU A 133 -22.67 7.44 6.98
C LEU A 133 -21.89 8.75 7.09
N HIS A 134 -20.58 8.69 6.85
CA HIS A 134 -19.71 9.87 6.84
C HIS A 134 -20.19 10.90 5.80
N GLN A 135 -20.48 10.48 4.56
CA GLN A 135 -20.93 11.39 3.50
C GLN A 135 -22.29 12.00 3.78
N ILE A 136 -23.21 11.28 4.42
CA ILE A 136 -24.48 11.83 4.90
C ILE A 136 -24.21 12.98 5.89
N LEU A 137 -23.37 12.75 6.90
CA LEU A 137 -23.02 13.80 7.88
C LEU A 137 -22.34 15.00 7.21
N ALA A 138 -21.40 14.76 6.30
CA ALA A 138 -20.66 15.82 5.62
C ALA A 138 -21.60 16.71 4.77
N ILE A 139 -22.51 16.11 4.01
CA ILE A 139 -23.48 16.85 3.20
C ILE A 139 -24.45 17.61 4.11
N THR A 140 -24.98 16.98 5.16
CA THR A 140 -25.88 17.66 6.10
C THR A 140 -25.20 18.84 6.80
N ALA A 141 -23.93 18.69 7.22
CA ALA A 141 -23.15 19.77 7.82
C ALA A 141 -22.87 20.92 6.84
N GLN A 142 -22.53 20.60 5.59
CA GLN A 142 -22.24 21.60 4.56
C GLN A 142 -23.43 22.52 4.29
N TRP A 143 -24.64 21.97 4.22
CA TRP A 143 -25.85 22.71 3.86
C TRP A 143 -26.64 23.21 5.06
N GLY A 144 -26.29 22.78 6.28
CA GLY A 144 -27.01 23.11 7.51
C GLY A 144 -28.35 22.38 7.69
N GLY A 145 -28.89 21.77 6.63
CA GLY A 145 -30.08 20.94 6.63
C GLY A 145 -30.37 20.38 5.25
N VAL A 146 -30.76 19.11 5.15
CA VAL A 146 -31.00 18.41 3.86
C VAL A 146 -32.14 17.41 3.99
N ARG A 147 -33.01 17.31 2.98
CA ARG A 147 -34.07 16.29 2.98
C ARG A 147 -33.53 14.89 2.66
N ALA A 148 -34.17 13.86 3.24
CA ALA A 148 -33.74 12.47 3.07
C ALA A 148 -33.79 11.98 1.60
N ASP A 149 -34.73 12.47 0.79
CA ASP A 149 -34.82 12.15 -0.64
C ASP A 149 -33.68 12.77 -1.46
N GLN A 150 -33.21 13.96 -1.09
CA GLN A 150 -32.04 14.59 -1.70
C GLN A 150 -30.77 13.81 -1.40
N LEU A 151 -30.56 13.41 -0.13
CA LEU A 151 -29.45 12.55 0.27
C LEU A 151 -29.48 11.21 -0.49
N TRP A 152 -30.64 10.56 -0.56
CA TRP A 152 -30.81 9.33 -1.32
C TRP A 152 -30.46 9.50 -2.80
N SER A 153 -30.98 10.55 -3.43
CA SER A 153 -30.77 10.80 -4.87
C SER A 153 -29.29 11.01 -5.19
N GLN A 154 -28.60 11.83 -4.37
CA GLN A 154 -27.20 12.19 -4.57
C GLN A 154 -26.23 11.07 -4.22
N LEU A 155 -26.47 10.31 -3.16
CA LEU A 155 -25.51 9.33 -2.64
C LEU A 155 -25.74 7.92 -3.20
N CYS A 156 -26.99 7.47 -3.27
CA CYS A 156 -27.33 6.08 -3.60
C CYS A 156 -27.89 5.94 -5.02
N GLN A 157 -28.87 6.76 -5.41
CA GLN A 157 -29.56 6.61 -6.70
C GLN A 157 -28.65 6.94 -7.89
N THR A 158 -28.01 8.11 -7.87
CA THR A 158 -27.11 8.56 -8.93
C THR A 158 -25.64 8.52 -8.52
N GLY A 159 -25.39 8.50 -7.21
CA GLY A 159 -24.09 8.57 -6.58
C GLY A 159 -23.29 7.26 -6.57
N PRO A 160 -22.24 7.20 -5.73
CA PRO A 160 -21.32 6.07 -5.67
C PRO A 160 -21.84 4.87 -4.86
N PHE A 161 -22.88 5.04 -4.03
CA PHE A 161 -23.38 3.99 -3.13
C PHE A 161 -24.56 3.20 -3.73
N ARG A 162 -24.45 2.82 -5.01
CA ARG A 162 -25.56 2.21 -5.79
C ARG A 162 -26.02 0.85 -5.30
N ASN A 163 -25.17 0.16 -4.54
CA ASN A 163 -25.50 -1.15 -3.98
C ASN A 163 -26.42 -1.04 -2.76
N VAL A 164 -26.50 0.13 -2.13
CA VAL A 164 -27.36 0.38 -0.97
C VAL A 164 -28.79 0.57 -1.43
N ASP A 165 -29.70 -0.27 -0.95
CA ASP A 165 -31.11 -0.16 -1.28
C ASP A 165 -31.84 0.87 -0.39
N LEU A 166 -33.10 1.16 -0.73
CA LEU A 166 -33.89 2.17 -0.03
C LEU A 166 -34.21 1.78 1.42
N ASN A 167 -34.36 0.48 1.71
CA ASN A 167 -34.67 0.00 3.05
C ASN A 167 -33.45 0.09 3.95
N ASP A 168 -32.27 -0.26 3.44
CA ASP A 168 -30.99 -0.09 4.11
C ASP A 168 -30.74 1.38 4.41
N PHE A 169 -30.93 2.26 3.42
CA PHE A 169 -30.73 3.69 3.60
C PHE A 169 -31.66 4.28 4.67
N LYS A 170 -32.94 3.90 4.67
CA LYS A 170 -33.89 4.30 5.71
C LYS A 170 -33.48 3.77 7.09
N SER A 171 -33.01 2.53 7.16
CA SER A 171 -32.56 1.92 8.41
C SER A 171 -31.32 2.62 8.95
N LEU A 172 -30.38 2.97 8.07
CA LEU A 172 -29.19 3.76 8.40
C LEU A 172 -29.58 5.13 8.96
N LEU A 173 -30.44 5.89 8.28
CA LEU A 173 -30.87 7.22 8.76
C LEU A 173 -31.58 7.14 10.13
N LYS A 174 -32.44 6.13 10.33
CA LYS A 174 -33.09 5.90 11.63
C LYS A 174 -32.07 5.61 12.73
N HIS A 175 -31.08 4.77 12.44
CA HIS A 175 -30.01 4.46 13.39
C HIS A 175 -29.14 5.68 13.70
N MET A 176 -28.77 6.46 12.67
CA MET A 176 -28.05 7.72 12.86
C MET A 176 -28.82 8.71 13.73
N GLY A 177 -30.15 8.81 13.55
CA GLY A 177 -31.02 9.60 14.42
C GLY A 177 -31.03 9.09 15.86
N ALA A 178 -31.16 7.77 16.06
CA ALA A 178 -31.14 7.16 17.40
C ALA A 178 -29.80 7.36 18.13
N CYS A 179 -28.69 7.42 17.39
CA CYS A 179 -27.36 7.73 17.93
C CYS A 179 -27.11 9.24 18.13
N GLY A 180 -28.08 10.10 17.83
CA GLY A 180 -27.91 11.55 17.94
C GLY A 180 -26.95 12.17 16.91
N LEU A 181 -26.64 11.42 15.83
CA LEU A 181 -25.80 11.90 14.74
C LEU A 181 -26.56 12.85 13.81
N LEU A 182 -27.86 12.60 13.65
CA LEU A 182 -28.78 13.45 12.88
C LEU A 182 -30.02 13.77 13.72
N THR A 183 -30.70 14.85 13.38
CA THR A 183 -32.01 15.21 13.93
C THR A 183 -32.93 15.64 12.80
N GLN A 184 -34.18 15.19 12.80
CA GLN A 184 -35.15 15.65 11.81
C GLN A 184 -35.95 16.83 12.38
N LEU A 185 -35.95 17.94 11.66
CA LEU A 185 -36.77 19.11 11.99
C LEU A 185 -38.23 18.89 11.58
N ALA A 186 -39.13 19.72 12.12
CA ALA A 186 -40.53 19.73 11.72
C ALA A 186 -40.73 20.07 10.23
N SER A 187 -39.77 20.76 9.60
CA SER A 187 -39.75 21.01 8.14
C SER A 187 -39.53 19.73 7.31
N GLY A 188 -39.15 18.62 7.96
CA GLY A 188 -38.78 17.36 7.32
C GLY A 188 -37.31 17.28 6.91
N GLU A 189 -36.54 18.35 7.07
CA GLU A 189 -35.10 18.38 6.84
C GLU A 189 -34.34 17.67 7.96
N MET A 190 -33.28 16.97 7.58
CA MET A 190 -32.32 16.38 8.49
C MET A 190 -31.20 17.39 8.72
N VAL A 191 -30.90 17.67 9.98
CA VAL A 191 -29.77 18.48 10.44
C VAL A 191 -28.79 17.61 11.23
N VAL A 192 -27.58 18.09 11.45
CA VAL A 192 -26.60 17.41 12.29
C VAL A 192 -27.11 17.42 13.74
N GLY A 193 -27.09 16.27 14.40
CA GLY A 193 -27.45 16.16 15.82
C GLY A 193 -26.27 16.44 16.74
N ALA A 194 -26.49 16.51 18.05
CA ALA A 194 -25.45 16.88 19.03
C ALA A 194 -24.20 15.99 18.99
N GLU A 195 -24.34 14.67 18.80
CA GLU A 195 -23.18 13.78 18.65
C GLU A 195 -22.54 13.93 17.27
N GLY A 196 -23.36 14.20 16.24
CA GLY A 196 -22.87 14.52 14.90
C GLY A 196 -21.99 15.77 14.88
N GLU A 197 -22.37 16.82 15.61
CA GLU A 197 -21.63 18.09 15.68
C GLU A 197 -20.24 17.90 16.30
N LYS A 198 -20.13 17.08 17.36
CA LYS A 198 -18.84 16.73 17.97
C LYS A 198 -17.91 16.09 16.94
N LEU A 199 -18.43 15.22 16.08
CA LEU A 199 -17.66 14.59 15.02
C LEU A 199 -17.30 15.60 13.93
N THR A 200 -18.27 16.28 13.34
CA THR A 200 -18.06 17.16 12.17
C THR A 200 -17.17 18.38 12.48
N ASN A 201 -17.12 18.82 13.74
CA ASN A 201 -16.25 19.92 14.17
C ASN A 201 -14.80 19.50 14.44
N HIS A 202 -14.50 18.20 14.48
CA HIS A 202 -13.14 17.71 14.69
C HIS A 202 -12.40 17.57 13.35
N TYR A 203 -11.17 18.07 13.25
CA TYR A 203 -10.40 18.07 11.99
C TYR A 203 -10.17 16.67 11.39
N THR A 204 -10.18 15.62 12.22
CA THR A 204 -10.03 14.22 11.77
C THR A 204 -11.26 13.70 11.03
N PHE A 205 -12.42 14.35 11.17
CA PHE A 205 -13.63 13.97 10.46
C PHE A 205 -13.41 13.96 8.95
N TYR A 206 -12.68 14.95 8.42
CA TYR A 206 -12.40 15.05 6.99
C TYR A 206 -11.51 13.92 6.43
N ALA A 207 -10.95 13.06 7.28
CA ALA A 207 -10.20 11.88 6.88
C ALA A 207 -11.10 10.64 6.91
N VAL A 208 -11.32 10.04 5.74
CA VAL A 208 -12.16 8.81 5.58
C VAL A 208 -11.33 7.53 5.66
N PHE A 209 -10.10 7.62 6.16
CA PHE A 209 -9.17 6.52 6.38
C PHE A 209 -8.55 6.66 7.76
N ASN A 210 -8.23 5.52 8.38
CA ASN A 210 -7.56 5.53 9.68
C ASN A 210 -6.16 6.12 9.50
N THR A 211 -5.84 7.16 10.27
CA THR A 211 -4.50 7.74 10.31
C THR A 211 -3.85 7.30 11.63
N PRO A 212 -2.76 6.51 11.59
CA PRO A 212 -2.03 6.22 12.81
C PRO A 212 -1.49 7.51 13.40
N GLU A 213 -1.29 7.51 14.72
CA GLU A 213 -0.63 8.63 15.37
C GLU A 213 0.85 8.64 14.97
N GLU A 214 1.30 9.76 14.40
CA GLU A 214 2.66 9.91 13.89
C GLU A 214 3.52 10.80 14.79
N PHE A 215 4.76 10.39 15.01
CA PHE A 215 5.78 11.16 15.73
C PHE A 215 6.80 11.72 14.76
N ARG A 216 7.20 12.98 14.96
CA ARG A 216 8.27 13.62 14.18
C ARG A 216 9.63 13.11 14.63
N ILE A 217 10.48 12.71 13.69
CA ILE A 217 11.87 12.37 13.97
C ILE A 217 12.74 13.60 13.69
N ILE A 218 13.49 14.04 14.71
CA ILE A 218 14.33 15.24 14.64
C ILE A 218 15.77 14.90 14.99
N THR A 219 16.72 15.49 14.26
CA THR A 219 18.14 15.46 14.61
C THR A 219 18.70 16.88 14.64
N GLY A 220 19.23 17.29 15.80
CA GLY A 220 19.53 18.70 16.07
C GLY A 220 18.29 19.57 15.82
N ASN A 221 18.38 20.50 14.86
CA ASN A 221 17.26 21.38 14.47
C ASN A 221 16.56 20.95 13.18
N ARG A 222 16.85 19.75 12.66
CA ARG A 222 16.34 19.28 11.37
C ARG A 222 15.33 18.15 11.56
N THR A 223 14.13 18.35 11.02
CA THR A 223 13.15 17.28 10.87
C THR A 223 13.57 16.34 9.76
N LEU A 224 13.61 15.03 10.06
CA LEU A 224 13.89 13.99 9.08
C LEU A 224 12.59 13.49 8.42
N GLY A 225 11.49 13.49 9.16
CA GLY A 225 10.19 13.01 8.73
C GLY A 225 9.31 12.62 9.91
N THR A 226 8.34 11.75 9.67
CA THR A 226 7.44 11.21 10.69
C THR A 226 7.51 9.68 10.72
N VAL A 227 7.10 9.04 11.80
CA VAL A 227 6.88 7.59 11.85
C VAL A 227 5.59 7.28 12.61
N PRO A 228 4.79 6.30 12.15
CA PRO A 228 3.70 5.79 12.95
C PRO A 228 4.29 5.08 14.18
N VAL A 229 3.74 5.35 15.36
CA VAL A 229 4.15 4.67 16.59
C VAL A 229 3.18 3.53 16.87
N ASP A 230 3.18 2.55 15.98
CA ASP A 230 2.44 1.28 16.19
C ASP A 230 3.17 0.37 17.20
N SER A 231 4.44 0.68 17.47
CA SER A 231 5.27 0.01 18.47
C SER A 231 6.04 1.05 19.28
N PRO A 232 6.07 0.94 20.62
CA PRO A 232 6.78 1.89 21.46
C PRO A 232 8.26 1.87 21.13
N LEU A 233 8.81 3.04 20.83
CA LEU A 233 10.26 3.24 20.76
C LEU A 233 10.80 3.51 22.16
N LEU A 234 12.04 3.10 22.42
CA LEU A 234 12.72 3.33 23.69
C LEU A 234 13.93 4.25 23.50
N PRO A 235 14.30 5.05 24.50
CA PRO A 235 15.61 5.67 24.57
C PRO A 235 16.73 4.63 24.37
N ASP A 236 17.83 5.04 23.74
CA ASP A 236 18.97 4.21 23.33
C ASP A 236 18.69 3.17 22.23
N GLN A 237 17.44 2.99 21.80
CA GLN A 237 17.10 2.13 20.68
C GLN A 237 17.70 2.65 19.37
N HIS A 238 18.17 1.74 18.52
CA HIS A 238 18.67 2.08 17.20
C HIS A 238 17.55 1.96 16.18
N ILE A 239 17.41 2.92 15.27
CA ILE A 239 16.42 2.89 14.18
C ILE A 239 17.09 3.15 12.83
N ILE A 240 16.45 2.69 11.75
CA ILE A 240 16.82 3.09 10.40
C ILE A 240 15.75 4.03 9.87
N PHE A 241 16.18 5.21 9.43
CA PHE A 241 15.28 6.20 8.84
C PHE A 241 16.02 6.98 7.75
N GLY A 242 15.38 7.16 6.60
CA GLY A 242 16.02 7.82 5.46
C GLY A 242 17.32 7.14 5.02
N GLY A 243 17.40 5.80 5.13
CA GLY A 243 18.56 5.01 4.72
C GLY A 243 19.81 5.22 5.59
N ARG A 244 19.63 5.84 6.76
CA ARG A 244 20.68 6.11 7.74
C ARG A 244 20.31 5.48 9.08
N ARG A 245 21.33 5.14 9.86
CA ARG A 245 21.17 4.62 11.22
C ARG A 245 21.15 5.77 12.21
N TRP A 246 20.22 5.70 13.13
CA TRP A 246 20.01 6.69 14.17
C TRP A 246 19.88 6.00 15.51
N LYS A 247 20.32 6.65 16.58
CA LYS A 247 20.09 6.23 17.96
C LYS A 247 19.08 7.20 18.57
N VAL A 248 18.03 6.67 19.18
CA VAL A 248 17.03 7.45 19.90
C VAL A 248 17.67 8.00 21.18
N THR A 249 17.65 9.32 21.34
CA THR A 249 18.18 9.98 22.54
C THR A 249 17.07 10.30 23.52
N GLU A 250 15.92 10.74 23.01
CA GLU A 250 14.79 11.20 23.82
C GLU A 250 13.48 11.06 23.03
N ILE A 251 12.38 10.82 23.76
CA ILE A 251 11.04 10.73 23.19
C ILE A 251 10.13 11.65 24.01
N GLU A 252 9.63 12.71 23.36
CA GLU A 252 8.65 13.62 23.94
C GLU A 252 7.25 13.26 23.43
N THR A 253 6.52 12.44 24.21
CA THR A 253 5.19 11.94 23.85
C THR A 253 4.16 13.06 23.68
N GLU A 254 4.16 14.06 24.58
CA GLU A 254 3.20 15.18 24.52
C GLU A 254 3.36 16.02 23.24
N LYS A 255 4.61 16.24 22.79
CA LYS A 255 4.91 16.99 21.56
C LYS A 255 4.95 16.11 20.31
N LYS A 256 4.82 14.79 20.48
CA LYS A 256 4.98 13.76 19.44
C LYS A 256 6.30 13.90 18.68
N VAL A 257 7.41 13.98 19.42
CA VAL A 257 8.76 14.15 18.86
C VAL A 257 9.69 13.05 19.37
N ILE A 258 10.50 12.51 18.46
CA ILE A 258 11.59 11.59 18.75
C ILE A 258 12.89 12.27 18.35
N TYR A 259 13.77 12.49 19.32
CA TYR A 259 15.10 13.02 19.08
C TYR A 259 16.08 11.90 18.79
N VAL A 260 16.91 12.10 17.78
CA VAL A 260 17.88 11.09 17.34
C VAL A 260 19.25 11.69 17.00
N GLU A 261 20.28 10.89 17.22
CA GLU A 261 21.66 11.16 16.83
C GLU A 261 22.18 10.12 15.83
N ALA A 262 23.12 10.51 14.96
CA ALA A 262 23.68 9.61 13.97
C ALA A 262 24.55 8.53 14.65
N THR A 263 24.36 7.27 14.29
CA THR A 263 25.13 6.14 14.85
C THR A 263 25.68 5.24 13.75
N LYS A 264 26.79 4.54 14.04
CA LYS A 264 27.39 3.53 13.15
C LYS A 264 26.95 2.11 13.50
N GLY A 265 26.53 1.86 14.74
CA GLY A 265 26.22 0.54 15.30
C GLY A 265 24.72 0.21 15.36
N GLY A 266 24.40 -0.91 16.01
CA GLY A 266 23.03 -1.37 16.32
C GLY A 266 22.37 -2.21 15.23
N GLN A 267 21.57 -3.20 15.66
CA GLN A 267 20.60 -3.85 14.78
C GLN A 267 19.35 -2.99 14.73
N PRO A 268 18.85 -2.63 13.54
CA PRO A 268 17.57 -1.94 13.43
C PRO A 268 16.43 -2.83 13.93
N PRO A 269 15.34 -2.26 14.46
CA PRO A 269 14.13 -3.02 14.75
C PRO A 269 13.59 -3.64 13.47
N GLN A 270 12.95 -4.78 13.62
CA GLN A 270 12.14 -5.34 12.55
C GLN A 270 10.91 -4.48 12.38
N PHE A 271 10.68 -3.98 11.18
CA PHE A 271 9.43 -3.33 10.83
C PHE A 271 8.38 -4.41 10.59
N SER A 272 7.33 -4.43 11.41
CA SER A 272 6.16 -5.26 11.16
C SER A 272 5.31 -4.63 10.06
N GLY A 273 5.19 -5.31 8.93
CA GLY A 273 4.23 -4.97 7.88
C GLY A 273 3.27 -6.13 7.68
N GLY A 274 1.98 -5.91 7.90
CA GLY A 274 0.97 -6.90 7.53
C GLY A 274 0.94 -7.09 6.01
N GLY A 275 0.94 -8.34 5.54
CA GLY A 275 0.75 -8.62 4.13
C GLY A 275 -0.68 -8.27 3.70
N MET A 276 -0.84 -7.53 2.61
CA MET A 276 -2.16 -7.35 1.99
C MET A 276 -2.66 -8.68 1.41
N SER A 277 -3.98 -8.88 1.44
CA SER A 277 -4.62 -10.07 0.87
C SER A 277 -4.33 -10.22 -0.62
N VAL A 278 -3.97 -11.42 -1.04
CA VAL A 278 -3.70 -11.75 -2.44
C VAL A 278 -4.99 -12.28 -3.09
N HIS A 279 -5.34 -11.76 -4.27
CA HIS A 279 -6.56 -12.12 -4.97
C HIS A 279 -6.59 -13.60 -5.40
N ASP A 280 -7.76 -14.24 -5.36
CA ASP A 280 -7.94 -15.68 -5.64
C ASP A 280 -7.41 -16.11 -7.01
N ALA A 281 -7.61 -15.29 -8.05
CA ALA A 281 -7.06 -15.55 -9.37
C ALA A 281 -5.52 -15.74 -9.37
N VAL A 282 -4.78 -15.06 -8.50
CA VAL A 282 -3.34 -15.28 -8.32
C VAL A 282 -3.09 -16.65 -7.71
N ARG A 283 -3.88 -17.04 -6.70
CA ARG A 283 -3.78 -18.38 -6.08
C ARG A 283 -4.13 -19.50 -7.05
N GLN A 284 -5.14 -19.29 -7.89
CA GLN A 284 -5.52 -20.21 -8.97
C GLN A 284 -4.38 -20.36 -10.00
N GLU A 285 -3.72 -19.25 -10.36
CA GLU A 285 -2.58 -19.31 -11.26
C GLU A 285 -1.36 -20.00 -10.63
N MET A 286 -1.09 -19.77 -9.34
CA MET A 286 -0.06 -20.52 -8.61
C MET A 286 -0.33 -22.03 -8.65
N LEU A 287 -1.57 -22.44 -8.39
CA LEU A 287 -1.97 -23.84 -8.46
C LEU A 287 -1.79 -24.42 -9.88
N ALA A 288 -2.15 -23.65 -10.91
CA ALA A 288 -1.93 -24.06 -12.30
C ALA A 288 -0.42 -24.26 -12.59
N ILE A 289 0.43 -23.34 -12.15
CA ILE A 289 1.88 -23.44 -12.31
C ILE A 289 2.44 -24.70 -11.64
N TYR A 290 2.01 -25.03 -10.41
CA TYR A 290 2.45 -26.26 -9.73
C TYR A 290 1.98 -27.52 -10.47
N ARG A 291 0.71 -27.57 -10.89
CA ARG A 291 0.15 -28.73 -11.59
C ARG A 291 0.79 -28.97 -12.95
N GLU A 292 1.09 -27.90 -13.67
CA GLU A 292 1.76 -27.94 -14.96
C GLU A 292 3.27 -28.19 -14.82
N GLY A 293 3.87 -27.89 -13.66
CA GLY A 293 5.32 -27.87 -13.47
C GLY A 293 6.02 -26.84 -14.36
N ASP A 294 5.32 -25.77 -14.76
CA ASP A 294 5.80 -24.82 -15.75
C ASP A 294 5.41 -23.37 -15.42
N TYR A 295 6.41 -22.54 -15.12
CA TYR A 295 6.25 -21.11 -14.85
C TYR A 295 6.45 -20.23 -16.09
N ARG A 296 6.87 -20.81 -17.22
CA ARG A 296 7.26 -20.04 -18.41
C ARG A 296 6.06 -19.31 -19.00
N ILE A 297 6.33 -18.14 -19.57
CA ILE A 297 5.30 -17.27 -20.14
C ILE A 297 5.06 -17.68 -21.58
N ALA A 298 3.80 -17.92 -21.95
CA ALA A 298 3.43 -18.15 -23.34
C ALA A 298 3.36 -16.81 -24.09
N ILE A 299 4.14 -16.69 -25.17
CA ILE A 299 4.15 -15.55 -26.09
C ILE A 299 4.03 -16.11 -27.52
N GLY A 300 2.82 -16.01 -28.09
CA GLY A 300 2.50 -16.69 -29.35
C GLY A 300 2.65 -18.21 -29.21
N SER A 301 3.45 -18.83 -30.08
CA SER A 301 3.73 -20.28 -30.04
C SER A 301 4.92 -20.68 -29.16
N LYS A 302 5.62 -19.71 -28.54
CA LYS A 302 6.83 -19.96 -27.75
C LYS A 302 6.55 -19.80 -26.25
N LYS A 303 7.24 -20.59 -25.44
CA LYS A 303 7.34 -20.40 -23.99
C LYS A 303 8.68 -19.78 -23.66
N VAL A 304 8.66 -18.61 -23.02
CA VAL A 304 9.87 -17.87 -22.65
C VAL A 304 10.24 -18.17 -21.21
N ASP A 305 11.47 -18.62 -21.01
CA ASP A 305 12.10 -18.74 -19.70
C ASP A 305 12.81 -17.42 -19.35
N TYR A 306 12.48 -16.89 -18.18
CA TYR A 306 12.99 -15.62 -17.65
C TYR A 306 13.63 -15.79 -16.26
N ALA A 307 13.64 -17.01 -15.72
CA ALA A 307 14.21 -17.28 -14.42
C ALA A 307 15.72 -17.57 -14.52
N ASP A 308 16.47 -17.13 -13.52
CA ASP A 308 17.87 -17.51 -13.41
C ASP A 308 18.02 -18.96 -12.89
N THR A 309 19.26 -19.42 -12.74
CA THR A 309 19.54 -20.78 -12.24
C THR A 309 19.03 -21.00 -10.82
N ALA A 310 19.13 -20.01 -9.93
CA ALA A 310 18.70 -20.15 -8.54
C ALA A 310 17.18 -20.29 -8.45
N ALA A 311 16.45 -19.42 -9.16
CA ALA A 311 14.99 -19.48 -9.23
C ALA A 311 14.50 -20.79 -9.86
N ARG A 312 15.18 -21.33 -10.88
CA ARG A 312 14.86 -22.64 -11.47
C ARG A 312 14.99 -23.78 -10.47
N ASN A 313 16.07 -23.79 -9.69
CA ASN A 313 16.30 -24.82 -8.68
C ASN A 313 15.25 -24.75 -7.56
N LEU A 314 14.97 -23.54 -7.05
CA LEU A 314 13.94 -23.33 -6.03
C LEU A 314 12.55 -23.72 -6.55
N PHE A 315 12.22 -23.37 -7.79
CA PHE A 315 10.96 -23.79 -8.41
C PHE A 315 10.83 -25.31 -8.51
N ALA A 316 11.89 -26.00 -8.96
CA ALA A 316 11.90 -27.46 -9.04
C ALA A 316 11.71 -28.12 -7.66
N GLU A 317 12.35 -27.57 -6.62
CA GLU A 317 12.16 -28.03 -5.24
C GLU A 317 10.72 -27.82 -4.75
N GLY A 318 10.14 -26.63 -5.01
CA GLY A 318 8.74 -26.33 -4.69
C GLY A 318 7.75 -27.26 -5.40
N CYS A 319 7.96 -27.55 -6.68
CA CYS A 319 7.15 -28.50 -7.45
C CYS A 319 7.27 -29.93 -6.93
N SER A 320 8.49 -30.38 -6.59
CA SER A 320 8.70 -31.72 -6.03
C SER A 320 8.00 -31.88 -4.69
N ASN A 321 8.08 -30.87 -3.82
CA ASN A 321 7.36 -30.86 -2.55
C ASN A 321 5.85 -30.81 -2.74
N PHE A 322 5.34 -30.04 -3.70
CA PHE A 322 3.91 -29.98 -4.00
C PHE A 322 3.33 -31.34 -4.44
N GLN A 323 4.11 -32.18 -5.14
CA GLN A 323 3.68 -33.52 -5.54
C GLN A 323 3.77 -34.54 -4.38
N ARG A 324 4.58 -34.25 -3.37
CA ARG A 324 4.82 -35.12 -2.20
C ARG A 324 3.71 -34.99 -1.15
N PHE A 325 3.14 -33.80 -1.01
CA PHE A 325 2.08 -33.49 -0.05
C PHE A 325 0.69 -33.58 -0.70
#